data_AF-A0A7S3JD60-F1
#
_entry.id   AF-A0A7S3JD60-F1
#
_cell.length_a   1.000
_cell.length_b   1.000
_cell.length_c   1.000
_cell.angle_alpha   90.00
_cell.angle_beta   90.00
_cell.angle_gamma   90.00
#
_symmetry.space_group_name_H-M   'P 1'
#
loop_
_entity.id
_entity.type
_entity.pdbx_description
1 polymer ?
#
loop_
_entity_poly.entity_id
_entity_poly.type
_entity_poly.pdbx_seq_one_letter_code
_entity_poly.pdbx_strand_id
1 'polypeptide(L)'
;LVVLKELLVNMFNTPRYHPKSKPFVDHIFSFKNFDDRIWFRNYQIINELNEKFTEKDQNEHMNLVEIGPRFSMLPVKILEGCFTGETLWQNGKYITPSKLRSKKFNRYVRR
;
A
#
# COMPACT_ATOMS: atom_id res chain seq x y z
N LEU A 1 -8.47 -9.95 5.19
CA LEU A 1 -8.17 -8.55 4.78
C LEU A 1 -8.28 -7.55 5.93
N VAL A 2 -9.22 -7.70 6.86
CA VAL A 2 -9.41 -6.76 8.00
C VAL A 2 -8.13 -6.51 8.79
N VAL A 3 -7.44 -7.57 9.23
CA VAL A 3 -6.17 -7.45 9.98
C VAL A 3 -5.09 -6.71 9.19
N LEU A 4 -4.95 -7.00 7.89
CA LEU A 4 -3.99 -6.31 7.03
C LEU A 4 -4.33 -4.82 6.86
N LYS A 5 -5.62 -4.48 6.79
CA LYS A 5 -6.06 -3.09 6.73
C LYS A 5 -5.63 -2.33 7.97
N GLU A 6 -5.90 -2.86 9.16
CA GLU A 6 -5.52 -2.23 10.43
C GLU A 6 -3.99 -2.08 10.57
N LEU A 7 -3.22 -3.10 10.17
CA LEU A 7 -1.76 -3.02 10.16
C LEU A 7 -1.23 -1.91 9.24
N LEU A 8 -1.76 -1.83 8.01
CA LEU A 8 -1.32 -0.82 7.05
C LEU A 8 -1.71 0.59 7.50
N VAL A 9 -2.90 0.76 8.07
CA VAL A 9 -3.36 2.03 8.65
C VAL A 9 -2.40 2.48 9.75
N ASN A 10 -2.06 1.59 10.70
CA ASN A 10 -1.14 1.92 11.78
C ASN A 10 0.30 2.19 11.31
N MET A 11 0.75 1.54 10.23
CA MET A 11 2.11 1.69 9.72
C MET A 11 2.30 2.98 8.90
N PHE A 12 1.32 3.36 8.09
CA PHE A 12 1.44 4.50 7.17
C PHE A 12 0.81 5.80 7.68
N ASN A 13 -0.11 5.74 8.65
CA ASN A 13 -0.67 6.97 9.20
C ASN A 13 0.32 7.70 10.12
N THR A 14 0.22 9.02 10.11
CA THR A 14 0.87 9.85 11.11
C THR A 14 -0.01 9.87 12.37
N PRO A 15 0.51 9.49 13.55
CA PRO A 15 -0.28 9.53 14.78
C PRO A 15 -0.64 10.97 15.14
N ARG A 16 -1.76 11.13 15.85
CA ARG A 16 -2.21 12.43 16.32
C ARG A 16 -1.14 13.05 17.23
N TYR A 17 -0.82 14.32 17.01
CA TYR A 17 0.21 15.07 17.74
C TYR A 17 1.64 14.53 17.58
N HIS A 18 1.96 13.91 16.45
CA HIS A 18 3.35 13.59 16.14
C HIS A 18 4.18 14.89 16.10
N PRO A 19 5.32 15.00 16.80
CA PRO A 19 6.07 16.26 16.95
C PRO A 19 6.56 16.85 15.62
N LYS A 20 6.66 16.03 14.57
CA LYS A 20 7.04 16.44 13.21
C LYS A 20 5.86 16.54 12.24
N SER A 21 4.61 16.36 12.69
CA SER A 21 3.44 16.50 11.80
C SER A 21 3.24 17.95 11.40
N LYS A 22 2.84 18.17 10.14
CA LYS A 22 2.38 19.47 9.66
C LYS A 22 0.85 19.54 9.74
N PRO A 23 0.25 20.73 9.90
CA PRO A 23 -1.19 20.89 10.05
C PRO A 23 -2.00 20.76 8.74
N PHE A 24 -1.37 20.36 7.64
CA PHE A 24 -2.00 20.26 6.32
C PHE A 24 -1.86 18.86 5.73
N VAL A 25 -2.85 18.46 4.93
CA VAL A 25 -2.81 17.22 4.15
C VAL A 25 -2.29 17.56 2.75
N ASP A 26 -1.08 17.10 2.45
CA ASP A 26 -0.41 17.35 1.15
C ASP A 26 -0.60 16.19 0.16
N HIS A 27 -0.76 14.97 0.67
CA HIS A 27 -0.84 13.76 -0.15
C HIS A 27 -1.77 12.70 0.44
N ILE A 28 -2.16 11.75 -0.42
CA ILE A 28 -3.06 10.65 -0.12
C ILE A 28 -2.40 9.33 -0.57
N PHE A 29 -2.37 8.36 0.33
CA PHE A 29 -2.03 6.97 -0.01
C PHE A 29 -3.30 6.19 -0.36
N SER A 30 -3.30 5.56 -1.54
CA SER A 30 -4.38 4.71 -2.01
C SER A 30 -3.96 3.25 -1.98
N PHE A 31 -4.72 2.43 -1.26
CA PHE A 31 -4.59 0.98 -1.23
C PHE A 31 -5.78 0.35 -1.94
N LYS A 32 -5.55 -0.35 -3.04
CA LYS A 32 -6.60 -1.05 -3.80
C LYS A 32 -6.32 -2.55 -3.84
N ASN A 33 -7.27 -3.36 -3.39
CA ASN A 33 -7.19 -4.81 -3.59
C ASN A 33 -7.70 -5.16 -4.99
N PHE A 34 -6.83 -5.67 -5.84
CA PHE A 34 -7.16 -6.09 -7.21
C PHE A 34 -6.26 -7.24 -7.62
N ASP A 35 -6.85 -8.32 -8.14
CA ASP A 35 -6.15 -9.54 -8.59
C ASP A 35 -5.27 -10.17 -7.49
N ASP A 36 -5.87 -10.39 -6.31
CA ASP A 36 -5.21 -10.92 -5.10
C ASP A 36 -3.97 -10.13 -4.63
N ARG A 37 -3.76 -8.92 -5.16
CA ARG A 37 -2.66 -8.02 -4.84
C ARG A 37 -3.20 -6.72 -4.27
N ILE A 38 -2.45 -6.17 -3.32
CA ILE A 38 -2.70 -4.85 -2.76
C ILE A 38 -1.84 -3.86 -3.55
N TRP A 39 -2.47 -3.00 -4.32
CA TRP A 39 -1.83 -1.94 -5.07
C TRP A 39 -1.71 -0.70 -4.22
N PHE A 40 -0.49 -0.17 -4.10
CA PHE A 40 -0.19 1.09 -3.44
C PHE A 40 0.07 2.18 -4.47
N ARG A 41 -0.56 3.33 -4.27
CA ARG A 41 -0.30 4.56 -5.03
C ARG A 41 -0.23 5.76 -4.09
N ASN A 42 0.64 6.71 -4.42
CA ASN A 42 0.80 7.96 -3.70
C ASN A 42 0.42 9.12 -4.61
N TYR A 43 -0.50 9.98 -4.15
CA TYR A 43 -1.02 11.12 -4.88
C TYR A 43 -0.81 12.41 -4.11
N GLN A 44 -0.31 13.46 -4.76
CA GLN A 44 -0.38 14.81 -4.23
C GLN A 44 -1.76 15.39 -4.47
N ILE A 45 -2.20 16.23 -3.54
CA ILE A 45 -3.35 17.10 -3.75
C ILE A 45 -2.83 18.40 -4.36
N ILE A 46 -3.38 18.79 -5.51
CA ILE A 46 -3.00 20.01 -6.22
C ILE A 46 -4.27 20.76 -6.64
N ASN A 47 -4.24 22.09 -6.59
CA ASN A 47 -5.33 22.91 -7.13
C ASN A 47 -5.20 23.07 -8.64
N GLU A 48 -6.29 23.40 -9.33
CA GLU A 48 -6.30 23.67 -10.78
C GLU A 48 -5.21 24.65 -11.25
N LEU A 49 -4.88 25.65 -10.43
CA LEU A 49 -3.87 26.67 -10.74
C LEU A 49 -2.42 26.22 -10.43
N ASN A 50 -2.22 25.06 -9.80
CA ASN A 50 -0.92 24.58 -9.30
C ASN A 50 -0.21 25.58 -8.35
N GLU A 51 -0.98 26.43 -7.66
CA GLU A 51 -0.47 27.45 -6.73
C GLU A 51 -0.64 27.03 -5.26
N LYS A 52 -0.18 27.89 -4.34
CA LYS A 52 -0.37 27.67 -2.89
C LYS A 52 -1.87 27.72 -2.56
N PHE A 53 -2.33 26.72 -1.80
CA PHE A 53 -3.68 26.68 -1.26
C PHE A 53 -4.05 27.97 -0.53
N THR A 54 -5.14 28.59 -0.96
CA THR A 54 -5.73 29.79 -0.35
C THR A 54 -7.13 29.45 0.17
N GLU A 55 -7.67 30.22 1.12
CA GLU A 55 -9.01 30.01 1.71
C GLU A 55 -10.17 29.99 0.69
N LYS A 56 -9.93 30.46 -0.54
CA LYS A 56 -10.91 30.51 -1.63
C LYS A 56 -10.95 29.24 -2.47
N ASP A 57 -9.99 28.34 -2.33
CA ASP A 57 -9.95 27.10 -3.10
C ASP A 57 -11.03 26.15 -2.55
N GLN A 58 -12.18 26.13 -3.22
CA GLN A 58 -13.26 25.20 -2.91
C GLN A 58 -12.86 23.78 -3.33
N ASN A 59 -13.34 22.77 -2.60
CA ASN A 59 -13.00 21.36 -2.81
C ASN A 59 -13.26 20.84 -4.23
N GLU A 60 -14.10 21.52 -5.02
CA GLU A 60 -14.48 21.12 -6.37
C GLU A 60 -13.33 21.22 -7.40
N HIS A 61 -12.30 22.04 -7.11
CA HIS A 61 -11.17 22.30 -8.02
C HIS A 61 -9.87 21.58 -7.62
N MET A 62 -9.97 20.49 -6.85
CA MET A 62 -8.81 19.71 -6.42
C MET A 62 -8.54 18.53 -7.34
N ASN A 63 -7.32 18.46 -7.85
CA ASN A 63 -6.81 17.37 -8.68
C ASN A 63 -5.79 16.53 -7.92
N LEU A 64 -5.68 15.26 -8.32
CA LEU A 64 -4.71 14.32 -7.75
C LEU A 64 -3.63 13.98 -8.80
N VAL A 65 -2.37 14.23 -8.46
CA VAL A 65 -1.22 13.91 -9.31
C VAL A 65 -0.39 12.80 -8.67
N GLU A 66 -0.05 11.76 -9.42
CA GLU A 66 0.74 10.63 -8.92
C GLU A 66 2.21 11.07 -8.76
N ILE A 67 2.72 11.12 -7.52
CA ILE A 67 4.14 11.44 -7.22
C ILE A 67 4.99 10.17 -7.12
N GLY A 68 4.37 9.08 -6.68
CA GLY A 68 5.07 7.86 -6.27
C GLY A 68 5.56 7.89 -4.82
N PRO A 69 6.10 6.78 -4.29
CA PRO A 69 6.39 5.52 -4.97
C PRO A 69 5.12 4.73 -5.35
N ARG A 70 5.27 3.83 -6.33
CA ARG A 70 4.21 2.89 -6.77
C ARG A 70 4.70 1.46 -6.62
N PHE A 71 3.91 0.62 -5.95
CA PHE A 71 4.24 -0.79 -5.82
C PHE A 71 2.98 -1.64 -5.62
N SER A 72 3.14 -2.96 -5.75
CA SER A 72 2.12 -3.93 -5.36
C SER A 72 2.68 -4.87 -4.31
N MET A 73 1.84 -5.21 -3.33
CA MET A 73 2.15 -6.16 -2.28
C MET A 73 1.29 -7.40 -2.47
N LEU A 74 1.90 -8.57 -2.32
CA LEU A 74 1.21 -9.85 -2.27
C LEU A 74 1.49 -10.45 -0.89
N PRO A 75 0.51 -10.52 0.03
CA PRO A 75 0.72 -11.12 1.33
C PRO A 75 1.18 -12.58 1.20
N VAL A 76 2.25 -12.94 1.91
CA VAL A 76 2.88 -14.26 1.81
C VAL A 76 2.48 -15.14 2.99
N LYS A 77 2.78 -14.69 4.21
CA LYS A 77 2.48 -15.38 5.47
C LYS A 77 2.24 -14.38 6.59
N ILE A 78 1.49 -14.78 7.60
CA ILE A 78 1.34 -14.09 8.88
C ILE A 78 1.91 -15.02 9.94
N LEU A 79 2.82 -14.49 10.76
CA LEU A 79 3.45 -15.19 11.88
C LEU A 79 2.80 -14.72 13.19
N GLU A 80 2.87 -15.55 14.22
CA GLU A 80 2.36 -15.22 15.55
C GLU A 80 3.15 -14.09 16.23
N GLY A 81 4.48 -14.09 16.08
CA GLY A 81 5.36 -13.14 16.76
C GLY A 81 6.08 -12.16 15.83
N CYS A 82 6.90 -11.30 16.42
CA CYS A 82 7.77 -10.39 15.69
C CYS A 82 8.90 -11.17 15.00
N PHE A 83 8.71 -11.48 13.71
CA PHE A 83 9.66 -12.24 12.87
C PHE A 83 9.91 -13.70 13.31
N THR A 84 9.13 -14.23 14.24
CA THR A 84 9.25 -15.60 14.77
C THR A 84 7.87 -16.19 15.10
N GLY A 85 7.83 -17.47 15.49
CA GLY A 85 6.62 -18.17 15.90
C GLY A 85 5.95 -18.97 14.79
N GLU A 86 4.78 -19.53 15.09
CA GLU A 86 4.03 -20.37 14.16
C GLU A 86 3.43 -19.55 13.00
N THR A 87 3.25 -20.19 11.84
CA THR A 87 2.55 -19.58 10.71
C THR A 87 1.05 -19.65 10.92
N LEU A 88 0.45 -18.55 11.38
CA LEU A 88 -1.00 -18.42 11.56
C LEU A 88 -1.76 -18.43 10.24
N TRP A 89 -1.16 -17.92 9.17
CA TRP A 89 -1.77 -17.89 7.85
C TRP A 89 -0.71 -17.92 6.75
N GLN A 90 -1.02 -18.60 5.65
CA GLN A 90 -0.18 -18.66 4.45
C GLN A 90 -1.03 -18.50 3.19
N ASN A 91 -0.54 -17.68 2.25
CA ASN A 91 -1.18 -17.53 0.96
C ASN A 91 -0.92 -18.76 0.07
N GLY A 92 -1.97 -19.54 -0.19
CA GLY A 92 -1.90 -20.74 -1.05
C GLY A 92 -1.61 -20.44 -2.52
N LYS A 93 -1.93 -19.22 -3.00
CA LYS A 93 -1.70 -18.80 -4.40
C LYS A 93 -0.31 -18.21 -4.63
N TYR A 94 0.45 -17.93 -3.57
CA TYR A 94 1.76 -17.31 -3.69
C TYR A 94 2.82 -18.31 -4.18
N ILE A 95 3.43 -18.00 -5.32
CA ILE A 95 4.61 -18.70 -5.83
C ILE A 95 5.81 -17.77 -5.71
N THR A 96 6.90 -18.26 -5.12
CA THR A 96 8.11 -17.47 -4.97
C THR A 96 8.73 -17.12 -6.33
N PRO A 97 9.28 -15.91 -6.52
CA PRO A 97 9.89 -15.51 -7.78
C PRO A 97 11.03 -16.45 -8.22
N SER A 98 11.80 -16.99 -7.28
CA SER A 98 12.85 -17.96 -7.56
C SER A 98 12.30 -19.28 -8.12
N LYS A 99 11.14 -19.73 -7.63
CA LYS A 99 10.47 -20.92 -8.16
C LYS A 99 9.87 -20.67 -9.54
N LEU A 100 9.33 -19.47 -9.77
CA LEU A 100 8.83 -19.04 -11.09
C LEU A 100 9.95 -18.99 -12.14
N ARG A 101 11.14 -18.47 -11.78
CA ARG A 101 12.31 -18.40 -12.67
C ARG A 101 13.04 -19.72 -12.88
N SER A 102 12.72 -20.75 -12.09
CA SER A 102 13.39 -22.04 -12.20
C SER A 102 13.03 -22.73 -13.52
N LYS A 103 14.02 -23.31 -14.21
CA LYS A 103 13.79 -24.15 -15.41
C LYS A 103 12.81 -25.30 -15.14
N LYS A 104 12.65 -25.71 -13.88
CA LYS A 104 11.71 -26.75 -13.44
C LYS A 104 10.27 -26.25 -13.26
N PHE A 105 9.97 -24.96 -13.46
CA PHE A 105 8.64 -24.38 -13.23
C PHE A 105 7.52 -25.13 -13.96
N ASN A 106 7.71 -25.45 -15.24
CA ASN A 106 6.74 -26.22 -16.04
C ASN A 106 6.43 -27.60 -15.45
N ARG A 107 7.34 -28.19 -14.67
CA ARG A 107 7.14 -29.47 -13.97
C ARG A 107 6.26 -29.32 -12.72
N TYR A 108 6.22 -28.12 -12.12
CA TYR A 108 5.42 -27.83 -10.93
C TYR A 108 4.00 -27.37 -11.25
N VAL A 109 3.76 -26.72 -12.39
CA VAL A 109 2.42 -26.25 -12.80
C VAL A 109 1.54 -27.39 -13.32
N ARG A 110 2.14 -28.46 -13.83
CA ARG A 110 1.42 -29.64 -14.39
C ARG A 110 1.10 -30.73 -13.37
N ARG A 111 1.33 -30.50 -12.08
CA ARG A 111 0.92 -31.38 -10.98
C ARG A 111 -0.13 -30.66 -10.15
#